data_AF-A0AAV8PNH6-F1
#
_entry.id   AF-A0AAV8PNH6-F1
#
_cell.length_a   1.000
_cell.length_b   1.000
_cell.length_c   1.000
_cell.angle_alpha   90.00
_cell.angle_beta   90.00
_cell.angle_gamma   90.00
#
_symmetry.space_group_name_H-M   'P 1'
#
loop_
_entity.id
_entity.type
_entity.pdbx_description
1 polymer ?
#
loop_
_entity_poly.entity_id
_entity_poly.type
_entity_poly.pdbx_seq_one_letter_code
_entity_poly.pdbx_strand_id
1 'polypeptide(L)'
;MELDGESAYQPTSFDPQSCCQFEVGPGATTPSKSAFNFLSTSMAAPHVTGIMALIRKHHPHWSPSAIQSAIITSADDKDLDGNYVVDEQFDGTADVVAVGARQVNGSRALDPGLVYEIDMGIYPAYLCRLGYTDREVTILWGMKVCCQN
;
A
#
# COMPACT_ATOMS: atom_id res chain seq x y z
N MET A 1 11.78 35.41 17.29
CA MET A 1 13.11 35.56 17.92
C MET A 1 13.02 34.73 19.17
N GLU A 2 13.50 33.50 19.25
CA GLU A 2 14.46 32.65 18.49
C GLU A 2 13.74 31.34 18.10
N LEU A 3 13.96 30.57 17.02
CA LEU A 3 15.12 30.15 16.21
C LEU A 3 16.18 29.28 16.90
N ASP A 4 15.93 27.97 16.87
CA ASP A 4 16.92 26.90 16.65
C ASP A 4 16.19 25.86 15.77
N GLY A 5 16.61 25.42 14.58
CA GLY A 5 17.94 25.37 13.98
C GLY A 5 18.31 23.92 13.67
N GLU A 6 17.83 23.39 12.55
CA GLU A 6 18.29 22.21 11.77
C GLU A 6 18.73 20.90 12.46
N SER A 7 18.07 19.80 12.08
CA SER A 7 18.83 18.64 11.61
C SER A 7 18.12 17.99 10.42
N ALA A 8 18.82 18.06 9.29
CA ALA A 8 18.44 17.52 8.00
C ALA A 8 18.06 16.04 8.08
N TYR A 9 16.88 15.69 7.58
CA TYR A 9 16.55 14.31 7.25
C TYR A 9 17.33 13.93 5.98
N GLN A 10 18.57 13.49 6.18
CA GLN A 10 19.46 13.05 5.11
C GLN A 10 19.43 11.52 5.10
N PRO A 11 18.88 10.85 4.06
CA PRO A 11 18.81 9.40 4.04
C PRO A 11 20.19 8.84 3.70
N THR A 12 21.00 8.58 4.73
CA THR A 12 22.21 7.78 4.59
C THR A 12 21.85 6.33 4.89
N SER A 13 22.13 5.46 3.93
CA SER A 13 21.99 3.99 3.94
C SER A 13 20.59 3.40 4.16
N PHE A 14 20.00 2.93 3.08
CA PHE A 14 18.99 1.87 3.10
C PHE A 14 19.69 0.58 3.56
N ASP A 15 19.61 0.28 4.86
CA ASP A 15 20.07 -0.99 5.42
C ASP A 15 18.91 -2.01 5.32
N PRO A 16 18.98 -3.02 4.42
CA PRO A 16 17.85 -3.90 4.12
C PRO A 16 17.46 -4.84 5.27
N GLN A 17 18.21 -4.84 6.39
CA GLN A 17 17.90 -5.67 7.56
C GLN A 17 17.13 -4.93 8.67
N SER A 18 16.99 -3.59 8.61
CA SER A 18 16.31 -2.83 9.68
C SER A 18 14.82 -2.58 9.42
N CYS A 19 14.31 -2.75 8.20
CA CYS A 19 12.91 -2.44 7.86
C CYS A 19 11.92 -3.58 8.11
N CYS A 20 12.38 -4.78 8.50
CA CYS A 20 11.51 -5.95 8.63
C CYS A 20 11.05 -6.26 10.07
N GLN A 21 11.41 -5.45 11.07
CA GLN A 21 10.81 -5.58 12.39
C GLN A 21 9.69 -4.56 12.57
N PHE A 22 8.46 -5.06 12.60
CA PHE A 22 7.34 -4.33 13.19
C PHE A 22 7.43 -4.53 14.71
N GLU A 23 8.21 -3.69 15.40
CA GLU A 23 8.18 -3.66 16.87
C GLU A 23 6.86 -3.04 17.34
N VAL A 24 6.00 -3.86 17.94
CA VAL A 24 4.87 -3.42 18.77
C VAL A 24 5.27 -3.43 20.24
N GLY A 25 6.33 -2.68 20.58
CA GLY A 25 6.76 -2.51 21.96
C GLY A 25 5.71 -1.77 22.81
N PRO A 26 5.63 -2.01 24.13
CA PRO A 26 4.75 -1.26 25.01
C PRO A 26 5.16 0.22 25.00
N GLY A 27 4.21 1.12 24.68
CA GLY A 27 4.40 2.56 24.80
C GLY A 27 4.62 2.95 26.26
N ALA A 28 5.38 4.03 26.49
CA ALA A 28 5.82 4.50 27.81
C ALA A 28 4.72 4.81 28.84
N THR A 29 3.43 4.72 28.47
CA THR A 29 2.29 5.13 29.29
C THR A 29 1.42 3.98 29.79
N THR A 30 1.72 2.71 29.45
CA THR A 30 0.98 1.56 29.99
C THR A 30 1.92 0.49 30.54
N PRO A 31 1.79 0.10 31.83
CA PRO A 31 2.58 -0.98 32.41
C PRO A 31 1.98 -2.34 31.99
N SER A 32 1.87 -2.61 30.69
CA SER A 32 1.58 -3.96 30.19
C SER A 32 2.89 -4.67 29.89
N LYS A 33 3.09 -5.85 30.49
CA LYS A 33 4.25 -6.73 30.24
C LYS A 33 4.12 -7.54 28.93
N SER A 34 3.19 -7.19 28.03
CA SER A 34 2.99 -7.92 26.78
C SER A 34 3.95 -7.43 25.69
N ALA A 35 4.75 -8.34 25.14
CA ALA A 35 5.59 -8.10 23.97
C ALA A 35 4.80 -7.94 22.66
N PHE A 36 3.48 -8.14 22.71
CA PHE A 36 2.56 -8.07 21.59
C PHE A 36 1.35 -7.23 21.96
N ASN A 37 0.83 -6.50 20.96
CA ASN A 37 -0.38 -5.70 21.05
C ASN A 37 -1.32 -6.07 19.90
N PHE A 38 -2.63 -6.07 20.15
CA PHE A 38 -3.64 -6.26 19.12
C PHE A 38 -4.13 -4.90 18.63
N LEU A 39 -3.78 -4.55 17.40
CA LEU A 39 -4.19 -3.32 16.73
C LEU A 39 -5.03 -3.71 15.51
N SER A 40 -5.94 -2.85 15.03
CA SER A 40 -6.84 -3.21 13.93
C SER A 40 -6.18 -2.98 12.55
N THR A 41 -6.79 -2.21 11.66
CA THR A 41 -6.36 -1.94 10.26
C THR A 41 -4.87 -1.65 10.05
N SER A 42 -4.16 -1.09 11.04
CA SER A 42 -2.71 -0.90 11.03
C SER A 42 -1.90 -2.19 10.80
N MET A 43 -2.45 -3.37 11.07
CA MET A 43 -1.78 -4.67 10.82
C MET A 43 -1.97 -5.20 9.39
N ALA A 44 -2.98 -4.71 8.65
CA ALA A 44 -3.23 -5.16 7.27
C ALA A 44 -2.19 -4.59 6.29
N ALA A 45 -1.78 -3.34 6.49
CA ALA A 45 -0.76 -2.68 5.66
C ALA A 45 0.58 -3.45 5.63
N PRO A 46 1.23 -3.79 6.77
CA PRO A 46 2.45 -4.58 6.76
C PRO A 46 2.27 -6.00 6.19
N HIS A 47 1.06 -6.57 6.27
CA HIS A 47 0.77 -7.87 5.66
C HIS A 47 0.79 -7.81 4.12
N VAL A 48 0.10 -6.82 3.55
CA VAL A 48 0.06 -6.63 2.09
C VAL A 48 1.43 -6.23 1.55
N THR A 49 2.20 -5.40 2.25
CA THR A 49 3.57 -5.05 1.83
C THR A 49 4.51 -6.25 1.86
N GLY A 50 4.37 -7.15 2.85
CA GLY A 50 5.11 -8.40 2.87
C GLY A 50 4.85 -9.27 1.63
N ILE A 51 3.58 -9.41 1.24
CA ILE A 51 3.18 -10.14 0.03
C ILE A 51 3.75 -9.46 -1.22
N MET A 52 3.63 -8.13 -1.31
CA MET A 52 4.17 -7.35 -2.42
C MET A 52 5.68 -7.56 -2.58
N ALA A 53 6.43 -7.60 -1.47
CA ALA A 53 7.87 -7.85 -1.48
C ALA A 53 8.22 -9.25 -2.01
N LEU A 54 7.43 -10.27 -1.66
CA LEU A 54 7.59 -11.64 -2.17
C LEU A 54 7.33 -11.70 -3.67
N ILE A 55 6.25 -11.06 -4.15
CA ILE A 55 5.95 -10.99 -5.59
C ILE A 55 7.04 -10.24 -6.33
N ARG A 56 7.54 -9.12 -5.80
CA ARG A 56 8.65 -8.34 -6.39
C ARG A 56 9.94 -9.14 -6.52
N LYS A 57 10.19 -10.05 -5.57
CA LYS A 57 11.34 -10.97 -5.60
C LYS A 57 11.15 -12.03 -6.69
N HIS A 58 9.93 -12.52 -6.90
CA HIS A 58 9.63 -13.52 -7.93
C HIS A 58 9.57 -12.92 -9.34
N HIS A 59 9.07 -11.69 -9.49
CA HIS A 59 8.97 -10.93 -10.73
C HIS A 59 9.80 -9.64 -10.69
N PRO A 60 11.14 -9.71 -10.88
CA PRO A 60 12.01 -8.55 -10.70
C PRO A 60 11.80 -7.40 -11.70
N HIS A 61 11.11 -7.66 -12.81
CA HIS A 61 10.90 -6.71 -13.89
C HIS A 61 9.51 -6.07 -13.87
N TRP A 62 8.60 -6.52 -13.00
CA TRP A 62 7.28 -5.92 -12.90
C TRP A 62 7.35 -4.52 -12.30
N SER A 63 6.59 -3.61 -12.90
CA SER A 63 6.33 -2.29 -12.34
C SER A 63 5.49 -2.38 -11.05
N PRO A 64 5.52 -1.34 -10.20
CA PRO A 64 4.66 -1.29 -9.02
C PRO A 64 3.17 -1.45 -9.37
N SER A 65 2.73 -0.87 -10.49
CA SER A 65 1.37 -1.00 -11.00
C SER A 65 1.03 -2.43 -11.42
N ALA A 66 1.95 -3.14 -12.08
CA ALA A 66 1.76 -4.55 -12.42
C ALA A 66 1.63 -5.46 -11.18
N ILE A 67 2.45 -5.24 -10.15
CA ILE A 67 2.37 -6.01 -8.89
C ILE A 67 1.06 -5.73 -8.16
N GLN A 68 0.67 -4.45 -8.07
CA GLN A 68 -0.61 -4.07 -7.48
C GLN A 68 -1.78 -4.70 -8.25
N SER A 69 -1.73 -4.67 -9.59
CA SER A 69 -2.72 -5.32 -10.43
C SER A 69 -2.81 -6.80 -10.12
N ALA A 70 -1.69 -7.52 -10.08
CA ALA A 70 -1.66 -8.96 -9.82
C ALA A 70 -2.38 -9.31 -8.51
N ILE A 71 -2.08 -8.56 -7.44
CA ILE A 71 -2.70 -8.74 -6.11
C ILE A 71 -4.21 -8.52 -6.17
N ILE A 72 -4.67 -7.46 -6.86
CA ILE A 72 -6.08 -7.10 -6.96
C ILE A 72 -6.86 -8.14 -7.78
N THR A 73 -6.33 -8.54 -8.94
CA THR A 73 -7.04 -9.44 -9.86
C THR A 73 -7.03 -10.90 -9.41
N SER A 74 -6.10 -11.27 -8.53
CA SER A 74 -5.97 -12.63 -8.01
C SER A 74 -6.60 -12.82 -6.63
N ALA A 75 -7.22 -11.79 -6.06
CA ALA A 75 -7.87 -11.85 -4.76
C ALA A 75 -9.06 -12.82 -4.79
N ASP A 76 -9.32 -13.47 -3.65
CA ASP A 76 -10.37 -14.45 -3.50
C ASP A 76 -11.69 -13.82 -3.09
N ASP A 77 -12.75 -14.25 -3.78
CA ASP A 77 -14.11 -13.78 -3.55
C ASP A 77 -14.82 -14.44 -2.39
N LYS A 78 -14.24 -15.54 -1.93
CA LYS A 78 -14.84 -16.49 -1.01
C LYS A 78 -13.87 -16.77 0.13
N ASP A 79 -14.45 -16.99 1.30
CA ASP A 79 -13.73 -17.52 2.44
C ASP A 79 -13.41 -19.02 2.23
N LEU A 80 -12.64 -19.60 3.14
CA LEU A 80 -12.24 -21.01 3.18
C LEU A 80 -13.43 -21.97 3.16
N ASP A 81 -14.58 -21.55 3.70
CA ASP A 81 -15.84 -22.32 3.68
C ASP A 81 -16.60 -22.21 2.35
N GLY A 82 -16.08 -21.45 1.37
CA GLY A 82 -16.70 -21.25 0.06
C GLY A 82 -17.86 -20.25 0.03
N ASN A 83 -18.12 -19.59 1.16
CA ASN A 83 -19.10 -18.52 1.31
C ASN A 83 -18.49 -17.17 0.89
N TYR A 84 -19.33 -16.21 0.49
CA TYR A 84 -18.84 -14.84 0.29
C TYR A 84 -18.41 -14.22 1.61
N VAL A 85 -17.36 -13.39 1.56
CA VAL A 85 -16.90 -12.62 2.73
C VAL A 85 -18.06 -11.79 3.26
N VAL A 86 -18.26 -11.82 4.58
CA VAL A 86 -19.33 -11.08 5.26
C VAL A 86 -18.78 -9.87 5.98
N ASP A 87 -19.60 -8.82 6.06
CA ASP A 87 -19.36 -7.67 6.91
C ASP A 87 -19.85 -8.00 8.33
N GLU A 88 -18.92 -8.07 9.28
CA GLU A 88 -19.21 -8.36 10.69
C GLU A 88 -20.20 -7.36 11.31
N GLN A 89 -20.30 -6.14 10.78
CA GLN A 89 -21.20 -5.11 11.31
C GLN A 89 -22.64 -5.25 10.81
N PHE A 90 -22.85 -5.75 9.60
CA PHE A 90 -24.16 -5.79 8.94
C PHE A 90 -24.70 -7.20 8.68
N ASP A 91 -23.95 -8.26 9.04
CA ASP A 91 -24.31 -9.68 8.86
C ASP A 91 -24.75 -10.01 7.42
N GLY A 92 -24.14 -9.30 6.46
CA GLY A 92 -24.40 -9.38 5.03
C GLY A 92 -23.11 -9.53 4.25
N THR A 93 -23.20 -9.89 2.98
CA THR A 93 -22.01 -9.95 2.11
C THR A 93 -21.30 -8.59 2.08
N ALA A 94 -19.99 -8.61 2.31
CA ALA A 94 -19.18 -7.41 2.34
C ALA A 94 -19.24 -6.68 0.99
N ASP A 95 -19.61 -5.41 1.04
CA ASP A 95 -19.66 -4.56 -0.15
C ASP A 95 -18.24 -4.18 -0.61
N VAL A 96 -18.13 -3.75 -1.88
CA VAL A 96 -16.87 -3.30 -2.48
C VAL A 96 -16.24 -2.15 -1.70
N VAL A 97 -17.04 -1.34 -0.99
CA VAL A 97 -16.53 -0.25 -0.14
C VAL A 97 -15.82 -0.78 1.12
N ALA A 98 -16.22 -1.95 1.63
CA ALA A 98 -15.66 -2.55 2.84
C ALA A 98 -14.39 -3.36 2.55
N VAL A 99 -14.38 -4.15 1.48
CA VAL A 99 -13.29 -5.12 1.19
C VAL A 99 -12.53 -4.84 -0.10
N GLY A 100 -12.97 -3.90 -0.93
CA GLY A 100 -12.34 -3.57 -2.21
C GLY A 100 -12.21 -4.77 -3.13
N ALA A 101 -10.97 -5.15 -3.42
CA ALA A 101 -10.62 -6.31 -4.25
C ALA A 101 -10.83 -7.65 -3.55
N ARG A 102 -11.22 -7.66 -2.27
CA ARG A 102 -11.41 -8.85 -1.41
C ARG A 102 -10.09 -9.44 -0.90
N GLN A 103 -10.10 -10.69 -0.45
CA GLN A 103 -8.99 -11.25 0.33
C GLN A 103 -7.78 -11.56 -0.55
N VAL A 104 -6.59 -11.10 -0.15
CA VAL A 104 -5.38 -11.31 -0.94
C VAL A 104 -4.99 -12.78 -0.97
N ASN A 105 -4.83 -13.34 -2.17
CA ASN A 105 -4.24 -14.64 -2.40
C ASN A 105 -2.84 -14.51 -3.01
N GLY A 106 -1.82 -14.61 -2.16
CA GLY A 106 -0.42 -14.49 -2.60
C GLY A 106 0.01 -15.58 -3.58
N SER A 107 -0.54 -16.79 -3.49
CA SER A 107 -0.18 -17.89 -4.38
C SER A 107 -0.67 -17.68 -5.81
N ARG A 108 -1.91 -17.17 -5.98
CA ARG A 108 -2.46 -16.80 -7.29
C ARG A 108 -1.84 -15.50 -7.82
N ALA A 109 -1.43 -14.59 -6.96
CA ALA A 109 -0.76 -13.34 -7.38
C ALA A 109 0.61 -13.56 -8.02
N LEU A 110 1.23 -14.74 -7.82
CA LEU A 110 2.48 -15.10 -8.50
C LEU A 110 2.27 -15.42 -9.98
N ASP A 111 1.08 -15.87 -10.38
CA ASP A 111 0.74 -16.12 -11.79
C ASP A 111 -0.73 -15.71 -12.05
N PRO A 112 -0.99 -14.39 -12.16
CA PRO A 112 -2.35 -13.85 -12.31
C PRO A 112 -2.89 -14.03 -13.74
N GLY A 113 -2.09 -14.55 -14.68
CA GLY A 113 -2.40 -14.64 -16.11
C GLY A 113 -2.35 -13.30 -16.85
N LEU A 114 -2.99 -12.25 -16.33
CA LEU A 114 -2.98 -10.90 -16.89
C LEU A 114 -2.66 -9.87 -15.80
N VAL A 115 -1.87 -8.86 -16.16
CA VAL A 115 -1.59 -7.69 -15.31
C VAL A 115 -1.91 -6.40 -16.06
N TYR A 116 -2.54 -5.45 -15.36
CA TYR A 116 -2.82 -4.11 -15.85
C TYR A 116 -1.64 -3.20 -15.49
N GLU A 117 -0.74 -3.01 -16.45
CA GLU A 117 0.40 -2.12 -16.29
C GLU A 117 0.05 -0.68 -16.66
N ILE A 118 0.48 0.25 -15.83
CA ILE A 118 0.27 1.68 -15.99
C ILE A 118 1.62 2.39 -15.92
N ASP A 119 1.91 3.24 -16.91
CA ASP A 119 3.09 4.09 -16.94
C ASP A 119 2.96 5.26 -15.95
N MET A 120 4.02 5.57 -15.22
CA MET A 120 3.97 6.64 -14.22
C MET A 120 3.74 8.04 -14.83
N GLY A 121 4.10 8.25 -16.10
CA GLY A 121 3.86 9.52 -16.80
C GLY A 121 2.39 9.86 -17.03
N ILE A 122 1.47 8.90 -16.89
CA ILE A 122 0.03 9.19 -17.05
C ILE A 122 -0.60 9.86 -15.83
N TYR A 123 -0.04 9.68 -14.64
CA TYR A 123 -0.58 10.26 -13.40
C TYR A 123 -0.60 11.80 -13.42
N PRO A 124 0.48 12.51 -13.77
CA PRO A 124 0.43 13.97 -13.87
C PRO A 124 -0.54 14.44 -14.97
N ALA A 125 -0.63 13.74 -16.10
CA ALA A 125 -1.61 14.05 -17.15
C ALA A 125 -3.06 13.83 -16.69
N TYR A 126 -3.31 12.78 -15.90
CA TYR A 126 -4.61 12.52 -15.29
C TYR A 126 -5.00 13.62 -14.31
N LEU A 127 -4.07 14.06 -13.45
CA LEU A 127 -4.30 15.18 -12.53
C LEU A 127 -4.58 16.48 -13.30
N CYS A 128 -3.84 16.79 -14.36
CA CYS A 128 -4.13 17.92 -15.23
C CYS A 128 -5.57 17.87 -15.77
N ARG A 129 -6.02 16.70 -16.22
CA ARG A 129 -7.37 16.50 -16.77
C ARG A 129 -8.48 16.61 -15.73
N LEU A 130 -8.17 16.37 -14.46
CA LEU A 130 -9.10 16.59 -13.33
C LEU A 130 -9.23 18.08 -12.94
N GLY A 131 -8.48 18.98 -13.59
CA GLY A 131 -8.53 20.41 -13.34
C GLY A 131 -7.51 20.93 -12.32
N TYR A 132 -6.52 20.12 -11.93
CA TYR A 132 -5.41 20.60 -11.12
C TYR A 132 -4.51 21.53 -11.92
N THR A 133 -3.99 22.56 -11.25
CA THR A 133 -3.08 23.54 -11.84
C THR A 133 -1.66 22.99 -11.96
N ASP A 134 -0.88 23.53 -12.91
CA ASP A 134 0.55 23.21 -13.07
C ASP A 134 1.33 23.24 -11.74
N ARG A 135 1.00 24.22 -10.88
CA ARG A 135 1.66 24.39 -9.58
C ARG A 135 1.34 23.24 -8.62
N GLU A 136 0.07 22.84 -8.53
CA GLU A 136 -0.37 21.75 -7.66
C GLU A 136 0.23 20.41 -8.10
N VAL A 137 0.17 20.13 -9.41
CA VAL A 137 0.75 18.89 -9.96
C VAL A 137 2.27 18.87 -9.79
N THR A 138 2.94 20.01 -9.99
CA THR A 138 4.40 20.11 -9.76
C THR A 138 4.78 19.85 -8.30
N ILE A 139 3.99 20.33 -7.33
CA ILE A 139 4.22 20.06 -5.90
C ILE A 139 4.04 18.57 -5.59
N LEU A 140 2.97 17.95 -6.11
CA LEU A 140 2.67 16.54 -5.88
C LEU A 140 3.71 15.60 -6.52
N TRP A 141 4.17 15.94 -7.72
CA TRP A 141 5.02 15.09 -8.52
C TRP A 141 6.52 15.34 -8.29
N GLY A 142 6.88 16.48 -7.70
CA GLY A 142 8.28 16.86 -7.41
C GLY A 142 9.11 17.23 -8.65
N MET A 143 8.48 17.33 -9.83
CA MET A 143 9.12 17.80 -11.06
C MET A 143 8.17 18.76 -11.79
N LYS A 144 8.74 19.65 -12.61
CA LYS A 144 7.94 20.64 -13.34
C LYS A 144 7.05 19.94 -14.37
N VAL A 145 5.73 20.05 -14.18
CA VAL A 145 4.71 19.56 -15.11
C VAL A 145 4.02 20.77 -15.73
N CYS A 146 3.90 20.79 -17.06
CA CYS A 146 3.10 21.77 -17.78
C CYS A 146 1.88 21.07 -18.34
N CYS A 147 0.70 21.39 -17.81
CA CYS A 147 -0.55 20.87 -18.35
C CYS A 147 -0.80 21.52 -19.72
N GLN A 148 -0.79 20.71 -20.79
CA GLN A 148 -1.28 21.15 -22.09
C GLN A 148 -2.80 21.06 -22.07
N ASN A 149 -3.44 22.19 -21.75
CA ASN A 149 -4.89 22.31 -21.77
C ASN A 149 -5.38 22.71 -23.17
#